data_AF-N0BBU2-F1
#
_entry.id   AF-N0BBU2-F1
#
_cell.length_a   1.000
_cell.length_b   1.000
_cell.length_c   1.000
_cell.angle_alpha   90.00
_cell.angle_beta   90.00
_cell.angle_gamma   90.00
#
_symmetry.space_group_name_H-M   'P 1'
#
loop_
_entity.id
_entity.type
_entity.pdbx_description
1 polymer ?
#
loop_
_entity_poly.entity_id
_entity_poly.type
_entity_poly.pdbx_seq_one_letter_code
_entity_poly.pdbx_strand_id
1 'polypeptide(L)'
;MEVNIPILTKDGIFREAREFTPFGFKMSEYVRWGFLVADERVKVSKNELFLIKIKPIKLPKNTMISSIGVVRHPVVTVLDVKGDHKDESKGESEIREALVIASDDGVVEKGDLIGTIKIIFIGVGIITRLKAIEVPEAPYRDELFEFTIKTRTDSEIKSFQTIKSTHGYWRSNYGYIEYLISNESKKIKQGEVVEVEIKQVEMPSNTIAVPNGLISNIDGCVIDLIGSFRGIEEDRVLSKVLFIPVADGKISKSELLGTISIYFVATHPVSQPRMKEKRITKGIVKFLDADRIEGDKEKKMKYFPPVFYKRKNTGRWGIIVADERVYVKKGKPVIVKIRDFILPERSIITPMYLMKNDMGTLLGVIQPGIADIHSEKYITHAVFLPLIDGTIEKGDLLGVINVYRIDKLTMEKMLSELGYWKERMEYKFDT
;
A
#
# COMPACT_ATOMS: atom_id res chain seq x y z
N MET A 1 24.25 -2.95 -6.36
CA MET A 1 23.74 -4.33 -6.51
C MET A 1 23.15 -4.45 -7.89
N GLU A 2 23.65 -5.38 -8.70
CA GLU A 2 23.08 -5.67 -10.02
C GLU A 2 21.77 -6.46 -9.87
N VAL A 3 20.75 -6.02 -10.61
CA VAL A 3 19.44 -6.68 -10.72
C VAL A 3 19.00 -6.67 -12.18
N ASN A 4 18.20 -7.67 -12.56
CA ASN A 4 17.54 -7.69 -13.85
C ASN A 4 16.17 -7.02 -13.71
N ILE A 5 15.86 -6.04 -14.54
CA ILE A 5 14.51 -5.46 -14.65
C ILE A 5 13.79 -6.17 -15.79
N PRO A 6 12.73 -6.96 -15.51
CA PRO A 6 11.91 -7.54 -16.56
C PRO A 6 11.05 -6.46 -17.22
N ILE A 7 11.21 -6.32 -18.54
CA ILE A 7 10.50 -5.37 -19.40
C ILE A 7 9.73 -6.17 -20.45
N LEU A 8 8.43 -5.90 -20.56
CA LEU A 8 7.60 -6.57 -21.55
C LEU A 8 7.74 -5.86 -22.90
N THR A 9 8.17 -6.61 -23.90
CA THR A 9 8.32 -6.16 -25.29
C THR A 9 7.39 -6.95 -26.21
N LYS A 10 7.34 -6.59 -27.50
CA LYS A 10 6.57 -7.35 -28.50
C LYS A 10 7.11 -8.77 -28.69
N ASP A 11 8.41 -8.97 -28.47
CA ASP A 11 9.11 -10.24 -28.69
C ASP A 11 9.19 -11.11 -27.41
N GLY A 12 8.57 -10.66 -26.32
CA GLY A 12 8.59 -11.32 -25.02
C GLY A 12 9.24 -10.48 -23.93
N ILE A 13 9.80 -11.14 -22.92
CA ILE A 13 10.36 -10.48 -21.73
C ILE A 13 11.86 -10.24 -21.95
N PHE A 14 12.23 -8.96 -22.08
CA PHE A 14 13.61 -8.51 -22.06
C PHE A 14 14.05 -8.23 -20.63
N ARG A 15 15.31 -8.53 -20.30
CA ARG A 15 15.89 -8.26 -18.97
C ARG A 15 16.99 -7.24 -19.09
N GLU A 16 16.73 -6.05 -18.57
CA GLU A 16 17.72 -4.99 -18.51
C GLU A 16 18.51 -5.12 -17.20
N ALA A 17 19.81 -5.42 -17.29
CA ALA A 17 20.68 -5.38 -16.12
C ALA A 17 20.88 -3.93 -15.68
N ARG A 18 20.54 -3.61 -14.42
CA ARG A 18 20.78 -2.30 -13.82
C ARG A 18 21.46 -2.43 -12.48
N GLU A 19 22.39 -1.52 -12.22
CA GLU A 19 22.93 -1.35 -10.89
C GLU A 19 21.99 -0.49 -10.04
N PHE A 20 21.45 -1.08 -8.98
CA PHE A 20 20.75 -0.35 -7.94
C PHE A 20 21.67 -0.09 -6.76
N THR A 21 21.79 1.18 -6.40
CA THR A 21 22.35 1.60 -5.12
C THR A 21 21.17 1.94 -4.18
N PRO A 22 20.96 1.17 -3.09
CA PRO A 22 19.94 1.51 -2.11
C PRO A 22 20.15 2.92 -1.60
N PHE A 23 19.16 3.79 -1.79
CA PHE A 23 19.27 5.17 -1.35
C PHE A 23 18.32 5.45 -0.19
N GLY A 24 18.83 6.26 0.75
CA GLY A 24 18.03 6.88 1.78
C GLY A 24 17.40 8.16 1.25
N PHE A 25 16.14 8.39 1.63
CA PHE A 25 15.39 9.58 1.29
C PHE A 25 14.83 10.23 2.56
N LYS A 26 14.52 11.51 2.47
CA LYS A 26 13.69 12.22 3.44
C LYS A 26 12.36 12.55 2.76
N MET A 27 11.26 12.55 3.50
CA MET A 27 9.92 12.85 3.00
C MET A 27 9.46 14.23 3.44
N SER A 28 8.78 14.96 2.57
CA SER A 28 8.05 16.17 2.93
C SER A 28 6.90 15.85 3.91
N GLU A 29 6.47 16.85 4.69
CA GLU A 29 5.24 16.76 5.48
C GLU A 29 3.99 16.92 4.61
N TYR A 30 4.10 17.60 3.47
CA TYR A 30 3.02 17.76 2.50
C TYR A 30 2.97 16.57 1.54
N VAL A 31 1.76 16.08 1.28
CA VAL A 31 1.49 14.97 0.37
C VAL A 31 0.37 15.37 -0.58
N ARG A 32 0.61 15.30 -1.89
CA ARG A 32 -0.38 15.63 -2.92
C ARG A 32 -1.27 14.42 -3.23
N TRP A 33 -2.53 14.65 -3.57
CA TRP A 33 -3.41 13.59 -4.09
C TRP A 33 -3.09 13.30 -5.55
N GLY A 34 -3.07 12.03 -5.92
CA GLY A 34 -3.23 11.59 -7.31
C GLY A 34 -4.56 10.87 -7.47
N PHE A 35 -5.44 11.38 -8.32
CA PHE A 35 -6.72 10.77 -8.63
C PHE A 35 -6.57 9.84 -9.83
N LEU A 36 -6.80 8.55 -9.64
CA LEU A 36 -6.76 7.56 -10.71
C LEU A 36 -8.14 7.55 -11.39
N VAL A 37 -8.29 8.32 -12.46
CA VAL A 37 -9.55 8.46 -13.21
C VAL A 37 -9.46 7.62 -14.48
N ALA A 38 -10.38 6.67 -14.68
CA ALA A 38 -10.41 5.82 -15.87
C ALA A 38 -10.54 6.67 -17.14
N ASP A 39 -9.71 6.40 -18.14
CA ASP A 39 -9.76 7.07 -19.46
C ASP A 39 -10.38 6.20 -20.56
N GLU A 40 -10.86 5.02 -20.17
CA GLU A 40 -11.54 4.08 -21.05
C GLU A 40 -12.69 3.37 -20.32
N ARG A 41 -13.60 2.78 -21.09
CA ARG A 41 -14.66 1.93 -20.60
C ARG A 41 -14.24 0.47 -20.72
N VAL A 42 -14.33 -0.28 -19.63
CA VAL A 42 -13.97 -1.71 -19.59
C VAL A 42 -15.07 -2.51 -18.92
N LYS A 43 -15.58 -3.54 -19.59
CA LYS A 43 -16.42 -4.57 -18.98
C LYS A 43 -15.52 -5.67 -18.46
N VAL A 44 -15.73 -6.09 -17.22
CA VAL A 44 -14.82 -7.00 -16.52
C VAL A 44 -15.59 -8.11 -15.84
N SER A 45 -14.92 -9.26 -15.72
CA SER A 45 -15.36 -10.36 -14.89
C SER A 45 -14.62 -10.38 -13.55
N LYS A 46 -15.28 -10.83 -12.49
CA LYS A 46 -14.67 -10.97 -11.16
C LYS A 46 -13.37 -11.77 -11.24
N ASN A 47 -12.37 -11.31 -10.49
CA ASN A 47 -10.99 -11.81 -10.44
C ASN A 47 -10.14 -11.52 -11.69
N GLU A 48 -10.67 -10.82 -12.68
CA GLU A 48 -9.88 -10.41 -13.84
C GLU A 48 -8.81 -9.39 -13.43
N LEU A 49 -7.55 -9.68 -13.75
CA LEU A 49 -6.38 -8.82 -13.53
C LEU A 49 -5.97 -8.17 -14.85
N PHE A 50 -5.87 -6.85 -14.89
CA PHE A 50 -5.56 -6.12 -16.12
C PHE A 50 -5.00 -4.71 -15.82
N LEU A 51 -4.38 -4.11 -16.85
CA LEU A 51 -4.05 -2.70 -16.84
C LEU A 51 -5.23 -1.92 -17.42
N ILE A 52 -5.65 -0.87 -16.72
CA ILE A 52 -6.64 0.08 -17.21
C ILE A 52 -5.96 1.43 -17.46
N LYS A 53 -6.27 2.04 -18.60
CA LYS A 53 -5.83 3.40 -18.91
C LYS A 53 -6.49 4.40 -17.98
N ILE A 54 -5.69 5.34 -17.48
CA ILE A 54 -6.15 6.44 -16.66
C ILE A 54 -5.78 7.77 -17.30
N LYS A 55 -6.47 8.84 -16.88
CA LYS A 55 -6.05 10.20 -17.18
C LYS A 55 -4.61 10.38 -16.68
N PRO A 56 -3.68 10.88 -17.51
CA PRO A 56 -2.28 10.93 -17.13
C PRO A 56 -2.02 11.76 -15.87
N ILE A 57 -1.15 11.26 -14.99
CA ILE A 57 -0.72 11.94 -13.77
C ILE A 57 0.76 12.26 -13.89
N LYS A 58 1.08 13.55 -13.98
CA LYS A 58 2.47 14.01 -13.98
C LYS A 58 3.08 13.89 -12.60
N LEU A 59 4.25 13.27 -12.54
CA LEU A 59 5.03 13.09 -11.33
C LEU A 59 6.22 14.06 -11.34
N PRO A 60 6.25 15.00 -10.39
CA PRO A 60 7.41 15.84 -10.17
C PRO A 60 8.68 15.02 -9.94
N LYS A 61 9.84 15.64 -10.24
CA LYS A 61 11.15 15.10 -9.86
C LYS A 61 11.16 14.75 -8.38
N ASN A 62 11.87 13.68 -8.03
CA ASN A 62 12.05 13.25 -6.64
C ASN A 62 10.70 13.09 -5.91
N THR A 63 9.80 12.33 -6.51
CA THR A 63 8.57 11.90 -5.84
C THR A 63 8.54 10.40 -5.64
N MET A 64 7.75 9.98 -4.68
CA MET A 64 7.50 8.59 -4.35
C MET A 64 5.99 8.39 -4.23
N ILE A 65 5.54 7.20 -4.61
CA ILE A 65 4.13 6.87 -4.68
C ILE A 65 3.80 5.76 -3.70
N SER A 66 2.67 5.93 -3.03
CA SER A 66 2.10 4.98 -2.09
C SER A 66 0.59 4.92 -2.30
N SER A 67 0.00 3.77 -2.05
CA SER A 67 -1.46 3.61 -2.01
C SER A 67 -2.10 4.51 -0.95
N ILE A 68 -3.36 4.88 -1.18
CA ILE A 68 -4.24 5.42 -0.15
C ILE A 68 -5.65 4.85 -0.28
N GLY A 69 -6.08 4.14 0.77
CA GLY A 69 -7.42 3.54 0.84
C GLY A 69 -8.46 4.54 1.35
N VAL A 70 -8.70 5.63 0.62
CA VAL A 70 -9.77 6.61 0.97
C VAL A 70 -11.04 6.34 0.16
N VAL A 71 -10.91 6.08 -1.13
CA VAL A 71 -12.04 5.83 -2.02
C VAL A 71 -11.79 4.53 -2.79
N ARG A 72 -12.80 3.66 -2.78
CA ARG A 72 -12.81 2.39 -3.49
C ARG A 72 -13.87 2.43 -4.58
N HIS A 73 -13.53 1.98 -5.78
CA HIS A 73 -14.50 1.69 -6.82
C HIS A 73 -15.20 0.35 -6.54
N PRO A 74 -16.53 0.22 -6.72
CA PRO A 74 -17.26 -0.99 -6.34
C PRO A 74 -16.93 -2.22 -7.18
N VAL A 75 -16.40 -2.04 -8.39
CA VAL A 75 -16.08 -3.14 -9.31
C VAL A 75 -14.61 -3.54 -9.27
N VAL A 76 -13.69 -2.58 -9.13
CA VAL A 76 -12.24 -2.82 -9.27
C VAL A 76 -11.46 -2.28 -8.08
N THR A 77 -10.35 -2.94 -7.79
CA THR A 77 -9.38 -2.53 -6.78
C THR A 77 -8.05 -2.25 -7.45
N VAL A 78 -7.50 -1.07 -7.22
CA VAL A 78 -6.14 -0.74 -7.67
C VAL A 78 -5.14 -1.51 -6.82
N LEU A 79 -4.15 -2.10 -7.48
CA LEU A 79 -3.07 -2.87 -6.87
C LEU A 79 -1.72 -2.18 -7.03
N ASP A 80 -1.53 -1.47 -8.13
CA ASP A 80 -0.31 -0.71 -8.43
C ASP A 80 -0.59 0.28 -9.57
N VAL A 81 0.39 1.11 -9.91
CA VAL A 81 0.35 2.02 -11.05
C VAL A 81 1.59 1.88 -11.91
N LYS A 82 1.44 2.08 -13.22
CA LYS A 82 2.53 1.97 -14.18
C LYS A 82 2.87 3.34 -14.76
N GLY A 83 4.15 3.69 -14.61
CA GLY A 83 4.72 4.91 -15.19
C GLY A 83 5.45 4.65 -16.49
N ASP A 84 5.63 5.68 -17.31
CA ASP A 84 6.47 5.60 -18.50
C ASP A 84 7.96 5.49 -18.13
N HIS A 85 8.61 4.41 -18.57
CA HIS A 85 10.05 4.17 -18.37
C HIS A 85 10.96 5.04 -19.26
N LYS A 86 10.39 5.84 -20.18
CA LYS A 86 11.13 6.41 -21.32
C LYS A 86 11.91 7.70 -21.05
N ASP A 87 11.70 8.39 -19.94
CA ASP A 87 12.28 9.73 -19.72
C ASP A 87 12.83 9.94 -18.28
N GLU A 88 13.33 8.87 -17.64
CA GLU A 88 14.04 8.97 -16.34
C GLU A 88 15.20 9.99 -16.40
N SER A 89 15.80 10.21 -17.58
CA SER A 89 16.87 11.18 -17.84
C SER A 89 16.42 12.65 -17.79
N LYS A 90 15.14 12.96 -18.09
CA LYS A 90 14.58 14.31 -17.96
C LYS A 90 14.02 14.58 -16.57
N GLY A 91 13.87 13.55 -15.75
CA GLY A 91 13.53 13.62 -14.33
C GLY A 91 12.05 13.88 -14.02
N GLU A 92 11.18 13.90 -15.02
CA GLU A 92 9.72 13.89 -14.84
C GLU A 92 9.19 12.56 -15.40
N SER A 93 8.29 11.92 -14.67
CA SER A 93 7.63 10.68 -15.10
C SER A 93 6.13 10.87 -15.11
N GLU A 94 5.41 10.06 -15.86
CA GLU A 94 3.96 10.15 -15.95
C GLU A 94 3.35 8.77 -15.71
N ILE A 95 2.28 8.72 -14.93
CA ILE A 95 1.45 7.51 -14.78
C ILE A 95 0.32 7.58 -15.78
N ARG A 96 0.15 6.50 -16.53
CA ARG A 96 -0.90 6.40 -17.55
C ARG A 96 -1.79 5.17 -17.40
N GLU A 97 -1.36 4.21 -16.59
CA GLU A 97 -2.10 2.97 -16.38
C GLU A 97 -2.12 2.61 -14.90
N ALA A 98 -3.21 2.00 -14.47
CA ALA A 98 -3.34 1.38 -13.15
C ALA A 98 -3.47 -0.13 -13.33
N LEU A 99 -2.72 -0.90 -12.54
CA LEU A 99 -2.94 -2.33 -12.42
C LEU A 99 -4.11 -2.53 -11.46
N VAL A 100 -5.16 -3.18 -11.96
CA VAL A 100 -6.39 -3.40 -11.21
C VAL A 100 -6.78 -4.86 -11.22
N ILE A 101 -7.44 -5.30 -10.15
CA ILE A 101 -8.16 -6.57 -10.11
C ILE A 101 -9.65 -6.33 -9.88
N ALA A 102 -10.48 -7.00 -10.67
CA ALA A 102 -11.93 -6.93 -10.53
C ALA A 102 -12.36 -7.65 -9.24
N SER A 103 -12.89 -6.90 -8.28
CA SER A 103 -13.49 -7.45 -7.06
C SER A 103 -14.90 -8.00 -7.31
N ASP A 104 -15.53 -7.59 -8.42
CA ASP A 104 -16.86 -8.02 -8.84
C ASP A 104 -17.02 -7.95 -10.36
N ASP A 105 -18.05 -8.62 -10.88
CA ASP A 105 -18.48 -8.44 -12.27
C ASP A 105 -19.04 -7.02 -12.46
N GLY A 106 -18.76 -6.40 -13.60
CA GLY A 106 -19.33 -5.09 -13.87
C GLY A 106 -18.67 -4.32 -15.00
N VAL A 107 -18.84 -3.00 -14.94
CA VAL A 107 -18.29 -2.05 -15.90
C VAL A 107 -17.64 -0.90 -15.16
N VAL A 108 -16.40 -0.61 -15.54
CA VAL A 108 -15.74 0.66 -15.25
C VAL A 108 -16.01 1.57 -16.43
N GLU A 109 -16.62 2.73 -16.17
CA GLU A 109 -16.92 3.72 -17.19
C GLU A 109 -15.78 4.74 -17.31
N LYS A 110 -15.60 5.29 -18.51
CA LYS A 110 -14.66 6.40 -18.70
C LYS A 110 -15.09 7.58 -17.81
N GLY A 111 -14.14 8.13 -17.05
CA GLY A 111 -14.37 9.21 -16.09
C GLY A 111 -14.65 8.75 -14.66
N ASP A 112 -14.76 7.44 -14.41
CA ASP A 112 -14.87 6.92 -13.04
C ASP A 112 -13.57 7.12 -12.26
N LEU A 113 -13.67 7.53 -10.99
CA LEU A 113 -12.56 7.46 -10.05
C LEU A 113 -12.40 6.00 -9.60
N ILE A 114 -11.33 5.35 -10.06
CA ILE A 114 -11.05 3.94 -9.72
C ILE A 114 -10.20 3.78 -8.46
N GLY A 115 -9.48 4.83 -8.06
CA GLY A 115 -8.67 4.83 -6.85
C GLY A 115 -7.93 6.15 -6.65
N THR A 116 -7.13 6.19 -5.59
CA THR A 116 -6.31 7.35 -5.23
C THR A 116 -4.92 6.91 -4.80
N ILE A 117 -3.93 7.76 -5.04
CA ILE A 117 -2.54 7.57 -4.61
C ILE A 117 -2.00 8.80 -3.88
N LYS A 118 -0.95 8.58 -3.10
CA LYS A 118 -0.16 9.63 -2.46
C LYS A 118 1.04 9.95 -3.32
N ILE A 119 1.21 11.22 -3.67
CA ILE A 119 2.43 11.71 -4.30
C ILE A 119 3.23 12.43 -3.21
N ILE A 120 4.30 11.79 -2.77
CA ILE A 120 5.15 12.25 -1.66
C ILE A 120 6.43 12.84 -2.26
N PHE A 121 6.68 14.11 -1.99
CA PHE A 121 7.94 14.76 -2.35
C PHE A 121 9.07 14.25 -1.45
N ILE A 122 10.20 13.89 -2.05
CA ILE A 122 11.35 13.35 -1.35
C ILE A 122 12.63 14.13 -1.64
N GLY A 123 13.50 14.21 -0.65
CA GLY A 123 14.88 14.67 -0.80
C GLY A 123 15.82 13.48 -0.92
N VAL A 124 16.64 13.45 -1.98
CA VAL A 124 17.64 12.41 -2.25
C VAL A 124 19.06 12.98 -2.14
N GLY A 125 19.98 12.22 -1.51
CA GLY A 125 21.37 12.65 -1.25
C GLY A 125 21.66 13.04 0.21
N ILE A 126 22.94 13.18 0.58
CA ILE A 126 23.36 13.47 1.96
C ILE A 126 22.96 14.89 2.39
N ILE A 127 23.13 15.87 1.50
CA ILE A 127 22.87 17.29 1.79
C ILE A 127 21.37 17.57 1.99
N THR A 128 20.52 16.98 1.16
CA THR A 128 19.05 17.13 1.25
C THR A 128 18.43 16.37 2.43
N ARG A 129 19.10 15.35 2.98
CA ARG A 129 18.70 14.73 4.26
C ARG A 129 18.87 15.69 5.44
N LEU A 130 19.90 16.56 5.41
CA LEU A 130 20.19 17.54 6.45
C LEU A 130 19.32 18.81 6.36
N LYS A 131 18.91 19.21 5.16
CA LYS A 131 18.06 20.40 4.93
C LYS A 131 16.55 20.09 4.99
N ALA A 132 15.71 21.11 5.14
CA ALA A 132 14.28 20.97 4.88
C ALA A 132 14.06 20.61 3.41
N ILE A 133 13.09 19.75 3.10
CA ILE A 133 12.76 19.44 1.70
C ILE A 133 11.91 20.58 1.20
N GLU A 134 12.45 21.33 0.26
CA GLU A 134 11.69 22.30 -0.50
C GLU A 134 10.66 21.53 -1.34
N VAL A 135 9.38 21.80 -1.08
CA VAL A 135 8.32 21.42 -2.02
C VAL A 135 8.51 22.33 -3.23
N PRO A 136 8.68 21.80 -4.45
CA PRO A 136 8.93 22.63 -5.63
C PRO A 136 7.87 23.73 -5.74
N GLU A 137 8.29 25.01 -5.77
CA GLU A 137 7.37 26.15 -5.69
C GLU A 137 6.47 26.30 -6.93
N ALA A 138 6.82 25.74 -8.09
CA ALA A 138 5.99 25.70 -9.29
C ALA A 138 6.74 24.98 -10.43
N PRO A 139 6.06 24.31 -11.38
CA PRO A 139 4.74 24.68 -11.92
C PRO A 139 3.65 23.62 -11.68
N TYR A 140 3.50 23.13 -10.46
CA TYR A 140 2.39 22.23 -10.11
C TYR A 140 1.28 23.02 -9.41
N ARG A 141 0.61 23.89 -10.18
CA ARG A 141 -0.66 24.45 -9.71
C ARG A 141 -1.59 23.29 -9.40
N ASP A 142 -2.34 23.45 -8.32
CA ASP A 142 -3.41 22.54 -8.00
C ASP A 142 -4.33 22.37 -9.21
N GLU A 143 -4.43 21.14 -9.70
CA GLU A 143 -5.23 20.80 -10.87
C GLU A 143 -6.62 20.40 -10.41
N LEU A 144 -7.65 20.90 -11.10
CA LEU A 144 -9.01 20.45 -10.89
C LEU A 144 -9.26 19.21 -11.74
N PHE A 145 -9.64 18.12 -11.10
CA PHE A 145 -10.04 16.88 -11.74
C PHE A 145 -11.55 16.71 -11.60
N GLU A 146 -12.22 16.55 -12.74
CA GLU A 146 -13.60 16.09 -12.80
C GLU A 146 -13.64 14.58 -12.98
N PHE A 147 -14.42 13.91 -12.13
CA PHE A 147 -14.64 12.47 -12.16
C PHE A 147 -15.95 12.07 -11.49
N THR A 148 -16.39 10.85 -11.78
CA THR A 148 -17.54 10.20 -11.14
C THR A 148 -17.06 9.32 -10.01
N ILE A 149 -17.56 9.55 -8.79
CA ILE A 149 -17.37 8.61 -7.69
C ILE A 149 -18.52 7.60 -7.74
N LYS A 150 -18.17 6.31 -7.76
CA LYS A 150 -19.12 5.21 -7.60
C LYS A 150 -18.95 4.56 -6.23
N THR A 151 -20.07 4.28 -5.57
CA THR A 151 -20.08 3.60 -4.27
C THR A 151 -21.15 2.52 -4.27
N ARG A 152 -20.93 1.47 -3.48
CA ARG A 152 -21.93 0.42 -3.29
C ARG A 152 -22.58 0.55 -1.93
N THR A 153 -23.90 0.57 -1.90
CA THR A 153 -24.71 0.46 -0.69
C THR A 153 -25.62 -0.75 -0.84
N ASP A 154 -25.49 -1.74 0.05
CA ASP A 154 -26.26 -2.99 0.19
C ASP A 154 -26.54 -3.79 -1.11
N SER A 155 -27.25 -3.24 -2.09
CA SER A 155 -27.59 -3.84 -3.38
C SER A 155 -27.45 -2.93 -4.60
N GLU A 156 -27.13 -1.64 -4.44
CA GLU A 156 -27.09 -0.66 -5.53
C GLU A 156 -25.74 0.05 -5.63
N ILE A 157 -25.34 0.38 -6.87
CA ILE A 157 -24.22 1.27 -7.14
C ILE A 157 -24.78 2.68 -7.31
N LYS A 158 -24.40 3.58 -6.40
CA LYS A 158 -24.68 5.02 -6.52
C LYS A 158 -23.51 5.70 -7.19
N SER A 159 -23.80 6.70 -8.01
CA SER A 159 -22.79 7.50 -8.69
C SER A 159 -23.09 8.99 -8.54
N PHE A 160 -22.06 9.79 -8.33
CA PHE A 160 -22.17 11.25 -8.38
C PHE A 160 -20.90 11.84 -8.99
N GLN A 161 -21.07 12.90 -9.78
CA GLN A 161 -19.96 13.66 -10.33
C GLN A 161 -19.46 14.67 -9.31
N THR A 162 -18.15 14.91 -9.32
CA THR A 162 -17.53 15.92 -8.48
C THR A 162 -16.30 16.49 -9.16
N ILE A 163 -15.89 17.67 -8.71
CA ILE A 163 -14.65 18.32 -9.11
C ILE A 163 -13.81 18.46 -7.85
N LYS A 164 -12.58 17.93 -7.87
CA LYS A 164 -11.65 18.02 -6.75
C LYS A 164 -10.31 18.55 -7.21
N SER A 165 -9.72 19.38 -6.37
CA SER A 165 -8.34 19.83 -6.52
C SER A 165 -7.38 18.72 -6.13
N THR A 166 -6.22 18.65 -6.78
CA THR A 166 -5.09 17.83 -6.33
C THR A 166 -4.47 18.31 -5.01
N HIS A 167 -4.98 19.40 -4.44
CA HIS A 167 -4.54 19.97 -3.17
C HIS A 167 -4.51 18.91 -2.08
N GLY A 168 -3.33 18.67 -1.55
CA GLY A 168 -2.98 17.55 -0.71
C GLY A 168 -3.44 17.65 0.74
N TYR A 169 -2.62 17.07 1.61
CA TYR A 169 -2.77 17.13 3.05
C TYR A 169 -1.40 17.16 3.73
N TRP A 170 -1.39 17.62 4.98
CA TRP A 170 -0.23 17.57 5.85
C TRP A 170 -0.26 16.31 6.71
N ARG A 171 0.86 15.60 6.84
CA ARG A 171 0.97 14.37 7.64
C ARG A 171 1.68 14.59 8.97
N SER A 172 1.21 13.93 10.03
CA SER A 172 1.76 14.12 11.38
C SER A 172 3.01 13.27 11.71
N ASN A 173 3.25 12.18 10.97
CA ASN A 173 4.18 11.09 11.30
C ASN A 173 3.85 10.26 12.55
N TYR A 174 2.83 10.62 13.30
CA TYR A 174 2.34 9.83 14.42
C TYR A 174 1.31 8.84 13.89
N GLY A 175 1.44 7.59 14.30
CA GLY A 175 0.52 6.54 13.89
C GLY A 175 0.50 5.36 14.84
N TYR A 176 -0.52 4.54 14.69
CA TYR A 176 -0.68 3.31 15.45
C TYR A 176 -1.02 2.14 14.55
N ILE A 177 -0.79 0.92 15.03
CA ILE A 177 -1.07 -0.30 14.27
C ILE A 177 -2.41 -0.88 14.68
N GLU A 178 -3.21 -1.24 13.68
CA GLU A 178 -4.41 -2.05 13.85
C GLU A 178 -4.24 -3.43 13.21
N TYR A 179 -4.87 -4.41 13.85
CA TYR A 179 -4.81 -5.82 13.46
C TYR A 179 -6.13 -6.22 12.82
N LEU A 180 -6.07 -6.69 11.57
CA LEU A 180 -7.24 -7.08 10.80
C LEU A 180 -7.58 -8.53 11.14
N ILE A 181 -8.41 -8.73 12.16
CA ILE A 181 -8.79 -10.05 12.66
C ILE A 181 -10.07 -10.52 12.00
N SER A 182 -10.06 -11.67 11.33
CA SER A 182 -11.23 -12.27 10.72
C SER A 182 -12.36 -12.47 11.74
N ASN A 183 -13.58 -12.08 11.38
CA ASN A 183 -14.80 -12.33 12.14
C ASN A 183 -15.61 -13.52 11.59
N GLU A 184 -15.20 -14.09 10.47
CA GLU A 184 -15.86 -15.20 9.79
C GLU A 184 -14.89 -16.36 9.48
N SER A 185 -15.43 -17.49 9.03
CA SER A 185 -14.63 -18.57 8.45
C SER A 185 -15.03 -18.76 6.99
N LYS A 186 -14.06 -18.73 6.09
CA LYS A 186 -14.33 -18.68 4.64
C LYS A 186 -13.37 -19.59 3.88
N LYS A 187 -13.90 -20.36 2.93
CA LYS A 187 -13.07 -21.10 1.96
C LYS A 187 -12.49 -20.11 0.97
N ILE A 188 -11.24 -20.33 0.59
CA ILE A 188 -10.48 -19.44 -0.29
C ILE A 188 -9.83 -20.24 -1.40
N LYS A 189 -9.67 -19.60 -2.55
CA LYS A 189 -9.02 -20.17 -3.74
C LYS A 189 -7.94 -19.24 -4.24
N GLN A 190 -6.83 -19.79 -4.70
CA GLN A 190 -5.69 -19.02 -5.18
C GLN A 190 -6.10 -18.02 -6.27
N GLY A 191 -5.74 -16.76 -6.08
CA GLY A 191 -6.01 -15.68 -7.04
C GLY A 191 -7.45 -15.20 -7.12
N GLU A 192 -8.39 -15.78 -6.35
CA GLU A 192 -9.75 -15.24 -6.26
C GLU A 192 -9.82 -14.15 -5.18
N VAL A 193 -10.22 -12.94 -5.55
CA VAL A 193 -10.47 -11.85 -4.62
C VAL A 193 -11.68 -12.20 -3.75
N VAL A 194 -11.47 -12.23 -2.45
CA VAL A 194 -12.50 -12.53 -1.47
C VAL A 194 -12.69 -11.37 -0.50
N GLU A 195 -13.93 -10.94 -0.33
CA GLU A 195 -14.31 -10.08 0.80
C GLU A 195 -14.31 -10.93 2.07
N VAL A 196 -13.66 -10.47 3.13
CA VAL A 196 -13.63 -11.16 4.44
C VAL A 196 -14.05 -10.18 5.53
N GLU A 197 -15.06 -10.56 6.30
CA GLU A 197 -15.47 -9.82 7.50
C GLU A 197 -14.35 -9.81 8.54
N ILE A 198 -14.11 -8.64 9.11
CA ILE A 198 -13.16 -8.44 10.20
C ILE A 198 -13.87 -7.92 11.44
N LYS A 199 -13.23 -8.11 12.59
CA LYS A 199 -13.60 -7.35 13.79
C LYS A 199 -13.48 -5.86 13.45
N GLN A 200 -14.51 -5.10 13.78
CA GLN A 200 -14.59 -3.70 13.38
C GLN A 200 -13.37 -2.92 13.90
N VAL A 201 -12.79 -2.12 13.02
CA VAL A 201 -11.69 -1.21 13.34
C VAL A 201 -12.19 0.21 13.21
N GLU A 202 -12.23 0.91 14.35
CA GLU A 202 -12.59 2.32 14.37
C GLU A 202 -11.40 3.19 13.94
N MET A 203 -11.69 4.06 12.98
CA MET A 203 -10.78 5.06 12.45
C MET A 203 -11.27 6.45 12.85
N PRO A 204 -10.54 7.19 13.69
CA PRO A 204 -10.86 8.57 13.98
C PRO A 204 -10.89 9.43 12.71
N SER A 205 -11.64 10.51 12.76
CA SER A 205 -11.51 11.63 11.83
C SER A 205 -10.04 12.07 11.68
N ASN A 206 -9.72 12.63 10.53
CA ASN A 206 -8.40 13.13 10.17
C ASN A 206 -7.33 12.02 10.21
N THR A 207 -7.70 10.81 9.80
CA THR A 207 -6.76 9.69 9.68
C THR A 207 -6.77 9.05 8.30
N ILE A 208 -5.71 8.31 7.98
CA ILE A 208 -5.63 7.44 6.80
C ILE A 208 -5.05 6.09 7.20
N ALA A 209 -5.54 5.03 6.56
CA ALA A 209 -5.02 3.69 6.72
C ALA A 209 -4.02 3.35 5.61
N VAL A 210 -2.95 2.65 5.97
CA VAL A 210 -1.94 2.16 5.03
C VAL A 210 -1.66 0.70 5.36
N PRO A 211 -1.91 -0.24 4.43
CA PRO A 211 -1.48 -1.62 4.60
C PRO A 211 0.02 -1.71 4.86
N ASN A 212 0.41 -2.48 5.86
CA ASN A 212 1.83 -2.77 6.09
C ASN A 212 2.28 -3.83 5.08
N GLY A 213 3.50 -3.67 4.56
CA GLY A 213 4.06 -4.56 3.54
C GLY A 213 4.56 -5.91 4.04
N LEU A 214 4.50 -6.15 5.35
CA LEU A 214 4.87 -7.45 5.94
C LEU A 214 3.63 -8.33 6.04
N ILE A 215 3.62 -9.41 5.27
CA ILE A 215 2.52 -10.36 5.22
C ILE A 215 2.37 -11.01 6.59
N SER A 216 1.17 -10.87 7.15
CA SER A 216 0.81 -11.38 8.48
C SER A 216 0.01 -12.69 8.42
N ASN A 217 -0.31 -13.16 7.21
CA ASN A 217 -1.03 -14.39 6.95
C ASN A 217 -0.42 -15.10 5.74
N ILE A 218 0.16 -16.28 5.93
CA ILE A 218 0.84 -16.99 4.85
C ILE A 218 -0.11 -17.47 3.74
N ASP A 219 -1.42 -17.51 3.97
CA ASP A 219 -2.40 -17.92 2.96
C ASP A 219 -2.76 -16.81 1.96
N GLY A 220 -2.32 -15.56 2.17
CA GLY A 220 -2.57 -14.48 1.23
C GLY A 220 -2.37 -13.07 1.76
N CYS A 221 -2.84 -12.08 1.00
CA CYS A 221 -2.59 -10.66 1.27
C CYS A 221 -3.89 -9.88 1.37
N VAL A 222 -3.97 -8.93 2.32
CA VAL A 222 -4.98 -7.88 2.28
C VAL A 222 -4.58 -6.86 1.22
N ILE A 223 -5.43 -6.66 0.22
CA ILE A 223 -5.19 -5.73 -0.90
C ILE A 223 -6.01 -4.45 -0.79
N ASP A 224 -7.10 -4.45 -0.01
CA ASP A 224 -7.93 -3.27 0.22
C ASP A 224 -8.74 -3.38 1.51
N LEU A 225 -9.27 -2.24 1.97
CA LEU A 225 -10.06 -2.11 3.20
C LEU A 225 -11.48 -1.65 2.84
N ILE A 226 -12.48 -2.24 3.47
CA ILE A 226 -13.89 -1.91 3.25
C ILE A 226 -14.51 -1.44 4.57
N GLY A 227 -15.19 -0.30 4.51
CA GLY A 227 -15.82 0.33 5.66
C GLY A 227 -16.90 1.32 5.29
N SER A 228 -17.30 2.14 6.26
CA SER A 228 -18.26 3.22 6.05
C SER A 228 -17.77 4.23 5.00
N PHE A 229 -18.60 4.55 4.01
CA PHE A 229 -18.32 5.60 3.03
C PHE A 229 -18.55 7.00 3.66
N ARG A 230 -17.48 7.59 4.20
CA ARG A 230 -17.46 8.95 4.79
C ARG A 230 -16.16 9.66 4.44
N GLY A 231 -16.17 11.00 4.58
CA GLY A 231 -14.97 11.82 4.40
C GLY A 231 -13.84 11.43 5.35
N ILE A 232 -12.61 11.87 5.05
CA ILE A 232 -11.49 11.63 5.98
C ILE A 232 -11.65 12.44 7.26
N GLU A 233 -12.41 13.53 7.20
CA GLU A 233 -12.76 14.46 8.28
C GLU A 233 -13.74 13.87 9.28
N GLU A 234 -14.31 12.70 8.99
CA GLU A 234 -15.30 12.02 9.82
C GLU A 234 -14.73 10.72 10.41
N ASP A 235 -15.29 10.33 11.56
CA ASP A 235 -15.04 9.00 12.11
C ASP A 235 -15.60 7.92 11.18
N ARG A 236 -14.78 6.91 10.91
CA ARG A 236 -15.05 5.79 10.02
C ARG A 236 -14.89 4.46 10.73
N VAL A 237 -15.53 3.43 10.19
CA VAL A 237 -15.40 2.06 10.68
C VAL A 237 -15.06 1.15 9.52
N LEU A 238 -13.96 0.41 9.64
CA LEU A 238 -13.64 -0.70 8.74
C LEU A 238 -14.29 -1.97 9.27
N SER A 239 -14.92 -2.73 8.40
CA SER A 239 -15.67 -3.95 8.77
C SER A 239 -15.34 -5.15 7.89
N LYS A 240 -14.75 -4.94 6.72
CA LYS A 240 -14.28 -6.02 5.84
C LYS A 240 -12.94 -5.67 5.20
N VAL A 241 -12.30 -6.66 4.61
CA VAL A 241 -11.10 -6.51 3.80
C VAL A 241 -11.29 -7.21 2.46
N LEU A 242 -10.62 -6.74 1.42
CA LEU A 242 -10.37 -7.55 0.24
C LEU A 242 -9.07 -8.32 0.44
N PHE A 243 -9.15 -9.63 0.29
CA PHE A 243 -8.04 -10.55 0.48
C PHE A 243 -7.81 -11.33 -0.81
N ILE A 244 -6.53 -11.51 -1.19
CA ILE A 244 -6.13 -12.33 -2.32
C ILE A 244 -5.30 -13.52 -1.84
N PRO A 245 -5.81 -14.76 -1.99
CA PRO A 245 -5.11 -15.97 -1.55
C PRO A 245 -3.93 -16.34 -2.46
N VAL A 246 -2.83 -16.79 -1.85
CA VAL A 246 -1.68 -17.38 -2.58
C VAL A 246 -1.83 -18.89 -2.78
N ALA A 247 -2.78 -19.52 -2.10
CA ALA A 247 -3.11 -20.94 -2.23
C ALA A 247 -4.58 -21.18 -1.91
N ASP A 248 -5.11 -22.32 -2.35
CA ASP A 248 -6.40 -22.81 -1.90
C ASP A 248 -6.36 -23.15 -0.41
N GLY A 249 -7.48 -22.93 0.29
CA GLY A 249 -7.52 -23.19 1.73
C GLY A 249 -8.75 -22.63 2.43
N LYS A 250 -8.55 -22.24 3.69
CA LYS A 250 -9.60 -21.71 4.55
C LYS A 250 -9.05 -20.66 5.51
N ILE A 251 -9.68 -19.50 5.53
CA ILE A 251 -9.55 -18.50 6.61
C ILE A 251 -10.44 -18.95 7.77
N SER A 252 -9.88 -19.00 8.97
CA SER A 252 -10.63 -19.28 10.20
C SER A 252 -11.07 -18.00 10.90
N LYS A 253 -12.18 -18.07 11.65
CA LYS A 253 -12.58 -16.98 12.54
C LYS A 253 -11.48 -16.72 13.56
N SER A 254 -11.26 -15.44 13.87
CA SER A 254 -10.17 -14.93 14.74
C SER A 254 -8.77 -15.00 14.14
N GLU A 255 -8.62 -15.36 12.87
CA GLU A 255 -7.32 -15.35 12.20
C GLU A 255 -6.87 -13.93 11.84
N LEU A 256 -5.57 -13.64 12.03
CA LEU A 256 -4.96 -12.38 11.59
C LEU A 256 -4.81 -12.41 10.07
N LEU A 257 -5.44 -11.48 9.37
CA LEU A 257 -5.38 -11.36 7.91
C LEU A 257 -4.27 -10.40 7.45
N GLY A 258 -3.99 -9.38 8.26
CA GLY A 258 -3.04 -8.33 7.92
C GLY A 258 -2.95 -7.29 9.04
N THR A 259 -2.07 -6.32 8.86
CA THR A 259 -1.95 -5.17 9.75
C THR A 259 -1.96 -3.89 8.93
N ILE A 260 -2.52 -2.82 9.51
CA ILE A 260 -2.53 -1.49 8.90
C ILE A 260 -1.91 -0.50 9.85
N SER A 261 -1.23 0.48 9.28
CA SER A 261 -0.80 1.69 9.98
C SER A 261 -1.85 2.78 9.79
N ILE A 262 -2.37 3.31 10.88
CA ILE A 262 -3.27 4.46 10.88
C ILE A 262 -2.47 5.71 11.25
N TYR A 263 -2.48 6.71 10.36
CA TYR A 263 -1.76 7.97 10.53
C TYR A 263 -2.71 9.14 10.59
N PHE A 264 -2.36 10.18 11.36
CA PHE A 264 -3.09 11.43 11.39
C PHE A 264 -2.66 12.38 10.24
N VAL A 265 -3.65 13.04 9.66
CA VAL A 265 -3.50 13.94 8.50
C VAL A 265 -4.35 15.19 8.66
N ALA A 266 -4.02 16.27 7.96
CA ALA A 266 -4.77 17.51 7.97
C ALA A 266 -5.04 17.98 6.54
N THR A 267 -6.31 18.03 6.14
CA THR A 267 -6.80 18.72 4.93
C THR A 267 -7.32 20.12 5.23
N HIS A 268 -7.56 20.42 6.51
CA HIS A 268 -8.01 21.69 7.05
C HIS A 268 -7.51 21.82 8.51
N PRO A 269 -7.73 22.97 9.19
CA PRO A 269 -7.41 23.12 10.61
C PRO A 269 -8.00 21.96 11.44
N VAL A 270 -7.13 21.23 12.14
CA VAL A 270 -7.48 19.92 12.71
C VAL A 270 -8.24 20.10 14.02
N SER A 271 -9.36 19.41 14.18
CA SER A 271 -10.02 19.32 15.49
C SER A 271 -9.16 18.53 16.48
N GLN A 272 -9.42 18.65 17.78
CA GLN A 272 -8.64 17.91 18.79
C GLN A 272 -8.63 16.41 18.44
N PRO A 273 -7.45 15.78 18.23
CA PRO A 273 -7.38 14.36 17.88
C PRO A 273 -8.01 13.50 18.97
N ARG A 274 -9.03 12.73 18.61
CA ARG A 274 -9.71 11.81 19.51
C ARG A 274 -9.24 10.39 19.22
N MET A 275 -8.68 9.73 20.22
CA MET A 275 -8.40 8.30 20.15
C MET A 275 -9.12 7.60 21.29
N LYS A 276 -9.85 6.53 20.97
CA LYS A 276 -10.32 5.61 21.99
C LYS A 276 -9.16 4.78 22.52
N GLU A 277 -9.25 4.44 23.80
CA GLU A 277 -8.32 3.52 24.43
C GLU A 277 -8.29 2.19 23.66
N LYS A 278 -7.09 1.76 23.27
CA LYS A 278 -6.88 0.52 22.53
C LYS A 278 -6.58 -0.60 23.52
N ARG A 279 -7.22 -1.76 23.33
CA ARG A 279 -7.03 -2.96 24.17
C ARG A 279 -6.16 -3.99 23.46
N ILE A 280 -5.63 -4.94 24.21
CA ILE A 280 -4.92 -6.10 23.66
C ILE A 280 -5.85 -6.84 22.70
N THR A 281 -5.40 -7.04 21.46
CA THR A 281 -6.13 -7.82 20.46
C THR A 281 -5.68 -9.27 20.52
N LYS A 282 -6.63 -10.21 20.47
CA LYS A 282 -6.35 -11.66 20.40
C LYS A 282 -6.64 -12.16 18.99
N GLY A 283 -5.70 -12.91 18.41
CA GLY A 283 -5.84 -13.48 17.08
C GLY A 283 -4.96 -14.72 16.84
N ILE A 284 -5.35 -15.53 15.87
CA ILE A 284 -4.60 -16.71 15.40
C ILE A 284 -3.69 -16.25 14.27
N VAL A 285 -2.39 -16.46 14.40
CA VAL A 285 -1.43 -16.18 13.32
C VAL A 285 -1.16 -17.46 12.56
N LYS A 286 -1.16 -17.37 11.24
CA LYS A 286 -0.61 -18.39 10.35
C LYS A 286 0.70 -17.91 9.75
N PHE A 287 1.76 -18.66 9.93
CA PHE A 287 3.10 -18.28 9.48
C PHE A 287 3.84 -19.47 8.89
N LEU A 288 4.93 -19.17 8.19
CA LEU A 288 5.84 -20.17 7.65
C LEU A 288 6.82 -20.59 8.76
N ASP A 289 6.89 -21.87 9.09
CA ASP A 289 7.93 -22.39 9.98
C ASP A 289 9.22 -22.65 9.17
N ALA A 290 10.33 -22.02 9.60
CA ALA A 290 11.64 -22.03 8.95
C ALA A 290 11.70 -21.58 7.46
N ASP A 291 12.91 -21.54 6.88
CA ASP A 291 13.23 -20.98 5.55
C ASP A 291 12.71 -21.80 4.35
N ARG A 292 11.77 -22.74 4.54
CA ARG A 292 11.26 -23.60 3.46
C ARG A 292 9.78 -23.32 3.20
N ILE A 293 9.46 -22.92 1.97
CA ILE A 293 8.08 -22.75 1.47
C ILE A 293 7.27 -24.06 1.58
N GLU A 294 7.95 -25.20 1.53
CA GLU A 294 7.37 -26.54 1.73
C GLU A 294 7.16 -26.92 3.20
N GLY A 295 7.46 -26.03 4.15
CA GLY A 295 7.24 -26.24 5.58
C GLY A 295 5.76 -26.28 5.96
N ASP A 296 5.45 -26.98 7.05
CA ASP A 296 4.11 -27.01 7.61
C ASP A 296 3.66 -25.61 8.02
N LYS A 297 2.43 -25.24 7.63
CA LYS A 297 1.81 -23.98 8.05
C LYS A 297 1.46 -24.08 9.54
N GLU A 298 2.16 -23.33 10.37
CA GLU A 298 1.86 -23.30 11.79
C GLU A 298 0.71 -22.34 12.12
N LYS A 299 -0.04 -22.67 13.18
CA LYS A 299 -1.07 -21.79 13.73
C LYS A 299 -0.80 -21.56 15.21
N LYS A 300 -0.69 -20.29 15.61
CA LYS A 300 -0.50 -19.93 17.02
C LYS A 300 -1.43 -18.82 17.45
N MET A 301 -2.03 -18.97 18.62
CA MET A 301 -2.76 -17.89 19.27
C MET A 301 -1.76 -16.85 19.79
N LYS A 302 -1.98 -15.58 19.46
CA LYS A 302 -1.14 -14.46 19.92
C LYS A 302 -2.00 -13.33 20.49
N TYR A 303 -1.39 -12.62 21.43
CA TYR A 303 -1.91 -11.40 22.02
C TYR A 303 -1.08 -10.24 21.49
N PHE A 304 -1.78 -9.25 20.95
CA PHE A 304 -1.19 -8.11 20.29
C PHE A 304 -1.48 -6.86 21.14
N PRO A 305 -0.49 -6.34 21.88
CA PRO A 305 -0.66 -5.09 22.57
C PRO A 305 -0.80 -3.95 21.54
N PRO A 306 -1.49 -2.85 21.89
CA PRO A 306 -1.51 -1.64 21.09
C PRO A 306 -0.10 -1.14 20.80
N VAL A 307 0.15 -0.75 19.55
CA VAL A 307 1.45 -0.21 19.13
C VAL A 307 1.23 1.21 18.64
N PHE A 308 1.78 2.17 19.39
CA PHE A 308 1.81 3.58 19.06
C PHE A 308 3.23 3.98 18.71
N TYR A 309 3.41 4.82 17.69
CA TYR A 309 4.75 5.18 17.25
C TYR A 309 4.83 6.55 16.55
N LYS A 310 6.05 7.07 16.50
CA LYS A 310 6.46 8.17 15.63
C LYS A 310 7.33 7.62 14.52
N ARG A 311 6.91 7.80 13.26
CA ARG A 311 7.72 7.46 12.09
C ARG A 311 8.77 8.55 11.86
N LYS A 312 10.01 8.16 11.58
CA LYS A 312 11.03 9.12 11.14
C LYS A 312 10.65 9.67 9.76
N ASN A 313 11.00 10.93 9.51
CA ASN A 313 10.84 11.54 8.18
C ASN A 313 11.83 11.01 7.15
N THR A 314 12.78 10.17 7.56
CA THR A 314 13.72 9.50 6.69
C THR A 314 13.32 8.04 6.49
N GLY A 315 13.56 7.56 5.27
CA GLY A 315 13.39 6.16 4.89
C GLY A 315 14.52 5.71 3.98
N ARG A 316 14.47 4.44 3.57
CA ARG A 316 15.30 3.88 2.51
C ARG A 316 14.49 2.93 1.65
N TRP A 317 14.90 2.76 0.41
CA TRP A 317 14.36 1.71 -0.44
C TRP A 317 14.99 0.36 -0.12
N GLY A 318 14.16 -0.66 0.01
CA GLY A 318 14.55 -2.06 0.01
C GLY A 318 14.22 -2.66 -1.36
N ILE A 319 15.23 -3.16 -2.05
CA ILE A 319 15.09 -3.77 -3.37
C ILE A 319 14.80 -5.24 -3.18
N ILE A 320 13.69 -5.73 -3.72
CA ILE A 320 13.24 -7.12 -3.56
C ILE A 320 13.58 -7.88 -4.83
N VAL A 321 14.50 -8.84 -4.73
CA VAL A 321 15.10 -9.54 -5.88
C VAL A 321 14.90 -11.03 -5.72
N ALA A 322 14.41 -11.70 -6.76
CA ALA A 322 14.25 -13.15 -6.77
C ALA A 322 15.60 -13.86 -6.56
N ASP A 323 15.61 -14.89 -5.71
CA ASP A 323 16.76 -15.79 -5.51
C ASP A 323 16.53 -17.18 -6.13
N GLU A 324 15.40 -17.36 -6.79
CA GLU A 324 15.00 -18.58 -7.46
C GLU A 324 14.41 -18.32 -8.85
N ARG A 325 14.26 -19.40 -9.62
CA ARG A 325 13.54 -19.42 -10.88
C ARG A 325 12.17 -20.04 -10.67
N VAL A 326 11.10 -19.34 -11.04
CA VAL A 326 9.72 -19.81 -10.85
C VAL A 326 8.85 -19.48 -12.05
N TYR A 327 8.10 -20.47 -12.55
CA TYR A 327 7.07 -20.25 -13.56
C TYR A 327 5.83 -19.67 -12.91
N VAL A 328 5.28 -18.62 -13.51
CA VAL A 328 4.16 -17.87 -12.97
C VAL A 328 2.99 -17.81 -13.96
N LYS A 329 1.77 -17.75 -13.41
CA LYS A 329 0.53 -17.63 -14.19
C LYS A 329 -0.16 -16.32 -13.84
N LYS A 330 -0.69 -15.64 -14.86
CA LYS A 330 -1.46 -14.40 -14.73
C LYS A 330 -2.57 -14.56 -13.69
N GLY A 331 -2.66 -13.60 -12.78
CA GLY A 331 -3.71 -13.56 -11.75
C GLY A 331 -3.57 -14.60 -10.63
N LYS A 332 -2.50 -15.40 -10.62
CA LYS A 332 -2.23 -16.38 -9.55
C LYS A 332 -1.05 -15.90 -8.71
N PRO A 333 -1.30 -15.31 -7.51
CA PRO A 333 -0.24 -14.91 -6.62
C PRO A 333 0.67 -16.09 -6.27
N VAL A 334 1.97 -15.84 -6.20
CA VAL A 334 2.99 -16.84 -5.89
C VAL A 334 3.91 -16.32 -4.80
N ILE A 335 4.34 -17.21 -3.90
CA ILE A 335 5.41 -16.94 -2.95
C ILE A 335 6.72 -17.20 -3.68
N VAL A 336 7.60 -16.21 -3.72
CA VAL A 336 8.91 -16.27 -4.37
C VAL A 336 9.98 -16.09 -3.30
N LYS A 337 10.96 -16.98 -3.25
CA LYS A 337 12.19 -16.83 -2.49
C LYS A 337 12.99 -15.65 -3.02
N ILE A 338 13.40 -14.77 -2.13
CA ILE A 338 14.16 -13.57 -2.47
C ILE A 338 15.55 -13.63 -1.87
N ARG A 339 16.44 -12.75 -2.35
CA ARG A 339 17.70 -12.48 -1.66
C ARG A 339 17.36 -11.95 -0.27
N ASP A 340 17.95 -12.54 0.76
CA ASP A 340 17.67 -12.19 2.14
C ASP A 340 17.78 -10.69 2.36
N PHE A 341 16.74 -10.12 2.96
CA PHE A 341 16.67 -8.71 3.26
C PHE A 341 16.51 -8.52 4.76
N ILE A 342 17.55 -7.98 5.40
CA ILE A 342 17.52 -7.65 6.82
C ILE A 342 16.84 -6.30 7.01
N LEU A 343 15.70 -6.34 7.68
CA LEU A 343 14.94 -5.18 8.08
C LEU A 343 15.31 -4.86 9.54
N PRO A 344 15.93 -3.69 9.80
CA PRO A 344 16.40 -3.33 11.13
C PRO A 344 15.28 -3.32 12.16
N GLU A 345 15.67 -3.48 13.42
CA GLU A 345 14.77 -3.25 14.56
C GLU A 345 13.98 -1.96 14.44
N ARG A 346 12.76 -1.98 14.99
CA ARG A 346 11.87 -0.80 15.03
C ARG A 346 11.69 -0.17 13.64
N SER A 347 11.50 -1.02 12.64
CA SER A 347 11.21 -0.58 11.28
C SER A 347 9.86 -1.13 10.81
N ILE A 348 9.17 -0.31 10.03
CA ILE A 348 7.96 -0.69 9.29
C ILE A 348 8.24 -0.59 7.80
N ILE A 349 7.48 -1.34 7.03
CA ILE A 349 7.61 -1.38 5.58
C ILE A 349 6.28 -1.19 4.89
N THR A 350 6.31 -0.60 3.70
CA THR A 350 5.17 -0.49 2.79
C THR A 350 5.67 -0.74 1.37
N PRO A 351 4.97 -1.53 0.53
CA PRO A 351 5.32 -1.64 -0.88
C PRO A 351 5.31 -0.25 -1.53
N MET A 352 6.25 0.00 -2.43
CA MET A 352 6.19 1.19 -3.28
C MET A 352 5.13 0.94 -4.35
N TYR A 353 4.27 1.93 -4.55
CA TYR A 353 3.11 1.83 -5.44
C TYR A 353 3.46 2.44 -6.79
N LEU A 354 4.46 1.84 -7.44
CA LEU A 354 4.88 2.15 -8.80
C LEU A 354 5.53 0.87 -9.36
N MET A 355 4.88 0.24 -10.34
CA MET A 355 5.34 -0.99 -10.96
C MET A 355 6.78 -0.83 -11.49
N LYS A 356 7.66 -1.71 -11.03
CA LYS A 356 9.06 -1.80 -11.49
C LYS A 356 9.37 -3.08 -12.26
N ASN A 357 8.38 -3.96 -12.40
CA ASN A 357 8.47 -5.22 -13.12
C ASN A 357 7.25 -5.34 -14.03
N ASP A 358 7.45 -5.41 -15.34
CA ASP A 358 6.32 -5.49 -16.28
C ASP A 358 5.58 -6.83 -16.24
N MET A 359 6.14 -7.84 -15.59
CA MET A 359 5.49 -9.13 -15.41
C MET A 359 4.41 -9.11 -14.32
N GLY A 360 4.36 -8.11 -13.44
CA GLY A 360 3.43 -8.10 -12.30
C GLY A 360 3.82 -7.15 -11.17
N THR A 361 3.21 -7.31 -9.99
CA THR A 361 3.45 -6.43 -8.85
C THR A 361 3.78 -7.19 -7.56
N LEU A 362 4.53 -6.53 -6.68
CA LEU A 362 4.84 -7.00 -5.33
C LEU A 362 3.67 -6.65 -4.38
N LEU A 363 2.97 -7.66 -3.87
CA LEU A 363 1.90 -7.45 -2.88
C LEU A 363 2.44 -7.26 -1.46
N GLY A 364 3.58 -7.89 -1.15
CA GLY A 364 4.21 -7.78 0.16
C GLY A 364 5.35 -8.77 0.32
N VAL A 365 5.96 -8.77 1.49
CA VAL A 365 7.09 -9.63 1.82
C VAL A 365 6.83 -10.45 3.09
N ILE A 366 7.50 -11.57 3.21
CA ILE A 366 7.30 -12.56 4.28
C ILE A 366 8.60 -12.72 5.05
N GLN A 367 8.45 -12.74 6.37
CA GLN A 367 9.46 -13.23 7.31
C GLN A 367 8.98 -14.60 7.84
N PRO A 368 9.84 -15.63 7.88
CA PRO A 368 9.55 -16.87 8.58
C PRO A 368 9.35 -16.64 10.08
N GLY A 369 8.44 -17.41 10.68
CA GLY A 369 8.02 -17.20 12.06
C GLY A 369 7.06 -16.03 12.24
N ILE A 370 6.87 -15.63 13.50
CA ILE A 370 5.96 -14.54 13.84
C ILE A 370 6.75 -13.25 13.98
N ALA A 371 6.50 -12.29 13.07
CA ALA A 371 7.11 -10.98 13.16
C ALA A 371 6.79 -10.25 14.47
N ASP A 372 7.81 -9.62 15.04
CA ASP A 372 7.70 -8.61 16.10
C ASP A 372 8.23 -7.29 15.55
N ILE A 373 7.45 -6.22 15.70
CA ILE A 373 7.84 -4.89 15.25
C ILE A 373 9.13 -4.41 15.93
N HIS A 374 9.39 -4.86 17.16
CA HIS A 374 10.53 -4.44 17.96
C HIS A 374 11.82 -5.18 17.63
N SER A 375 11.75 -6.38 17.05
CA SER A 375 12.93 -7.16 16.69
C SER A 375 13.43 -6.84 15.28
N GLU A 376 14.67 -7.23 15.02
CA GLU A 376 15.19 -7.39 13.66
C GLU A 376 14.37 -8.45 12.93
N LYS A 377 14.26 -8.30 11.62
CA LYS A 377 13.39 -9.10 10.77
C LYS A 377 14.18 -9.59 9.57
N TYR A 378 14.14 -10.89 9.35
CA TYR A 378 14.78 -11.57 8.24
C TYR A 378 13.73 -11.86 7.17
N ILE A 379 13.71 -11.05 6.13
CA ILE A 379 12.75 -11.19 5.04
C ILE A 379 13.37 -12.11 3.99
N THR A 380 12.74 -13.27 3.76
CA THR A 380 13.29 -14.32 2.88
C THR A 380 12.39 -14.62 1.69
N HIS A 381 11.13 -14.18 1.71
CA HIS A 381 10.19 -14.40 0.62
C HIS A 381 9.37 -13.15 0.29
N ALA A 382 8.78 -13.14 -0.91
CA ALA A 382 7.86 -12.12 -1.40
C ALA A 382 6.60 -12.75 -1.97
N VAL A 383 5.46 -12.06 -1.87
CA VAL A 383 4.26 -12.42 -2.60
C VAL A 383 4.19 -11.56 -3.86
N PHE A 384 4.28 -12.22 -5.01
CA PHE A 384 4.23 -11.58 -6.32
C PHE A 384 2.91 -11.94 -7.02
N LEU A 385 2.25 -10.94 -7.63
CA LEU A 385 1.04 -11.13 -8.42
C LEU A 385 1.36 -10.90 -9.91
N PRO A 386 1.41 -11.98 -10.72
CA PRO A 386 1.75 -11.89 -12.13
C PRO A 386 0.62 -11.27 -12.96
N LEU A 387 0.95 -10.29 -13.79
CA LEU A 387 0.08 -9.70 -14.82
C LEU A 387 0.08 -10.52 -16.12
N ILE A 388 1.13 -11.33 -16.34
CA ILE A 388 1.27 -12.21 -17.50
C ILE A 388 1.81 -13.57 -17.07
N ASP A 389 1.59 -14.58 -17.91
CA ASP A 389 2.29 -15.86 -17.81
C ASP A 389 3.77 -15.66 -18.17
N GLY A 390 4.66 -16.38 -17.50
CA GLY A 390 6.09 -16.28 -17.78
C GLY A 390 6.95 -16.97 -16.75
N THR A 391 8.25 -16.69 -16.78
CA THR A 391 9.20 -17.20 -15.80
C THR A 391 9.92 -16.03 -15.15
N ILE A 392 9.82 -15.95 -13.82
CA ILE A 392 10.70 -15.12 -13.00
C ILE A 392 12.03 -15.85 -12.91
N GLU A 393 13.11 -15.18 -13.29
CA GLU A 393 14.46 -15.73 -13.20
C GLU A 393 15.17 -15.23 -11.93
N LYS A 394 16.16 -15.99 -11.48
CA LYS A 394 17.00 -15.56 -10.36
C LYS A 394 17.68 -14.24 -10.71
N GLY A 395 17.61 -13.27 -9.81
CA GLY A 395 18.12 -11.91 -10.02
C GLY A 395 17.11 -10.92 -10.59
N ASP A 396 15.90 -11.36 -10.97
CA ASP A 396 14.83 -10.46 -11.39
C ASP A 396 14.33 -9.59 -10.24
N LEU A 397 14.15 -8.30 -10.51
CA LEU A 397 13.52 -7.34 -9.61
C LEU A 397 12.03 -7.68 -9.50
N LEU A 398 11.56 -8.00 -8.30
CA LEU A 398 10.13 -8.21 -8.04
C LEU A 398 9.41 -6.92 -7.67
N GLY A 399 10.12 -6.00 -7.00
CA GLY A 399 9.57 -4.71 -6.60
C GLY A 399 10.46 -3.98 -5.61
N VAL A 400 9.94 -2.88 -5.07
CA VAL A 400 10.63 -2.04 -4.09
C VAL A 400 9.73 -1.83 -2.88
N ILE A 401 10.31 -1.88 -1.69
CA ILE A 401 9.63 -1.53 -0.44
C ILE A 401 10.23 -0.26 0.15
N ASN A 402 9.40 0.54 0.79
CA ASN A 402 9.84 1.66 1.60
C ASN A 402 10.06 1.20 3.04
N VAL A 403 11.26 1.43 3.56
CA VAL A 403 11.64 1.08 4.93
C VAL A 403 11.73 2.34 5.77
N TYR A 404 10.97 2.39 6.86
CA TYR A 404 10.95 3.51 7.78
C TYR A 404 11.31 3.07 9.19
N ARG A 405 12.19 3.83 9.86
CA ARG A 405 12.40 3.68 11.30
C ARG A 405 11.25 4.31 12.07
N ILE A 406 10.92 3.70 13.19
CA ILE A 406 9.88 4.18 14.11
C ILE A 406 10.42 4.24 15.54
N ASP A 407 9.92 5.21 16.30
CA ASP A 407 10.12 5.28 17.75
C ASP A 407 8.82 4.87 18.43
N LYS A 408 8.88 3.94 19.39
CA LYS A 408 7.72 3.52 20.18
C LYS A 408 7.26 4.68 21.06
N LEU A 409 5.95 4.85 21.16
CA LEU A 409 5.30 5.82 22.04
C LEU A 409 4.31 5.12 22.97
N THR A 410 3.96 5.79 24.06
CA THR A 410 2.73 5.53 24.81
C THR A 410 1.56 6.28 24.15
N MET A 411 0.33 5.88 24.45
CA MET A 411 -0.87 6.59 23.97
C MET A 411 -0.89 8.05 24.47
N GLU A 412 -0.56 8.27 25.74
CA GLU A 412 -0.47 9.60 26.35
C GLU A 412 0.54 10.48 25.62
N LYS A 413 1.75 9.97 25.37
CA LYS A 413 2.77 10.72 24.65
C LYS A 413 2.36 11.00 23.21
N MET A 414 1.68 10.07 22.55
CA MET A 414 1.12 10.31 21.21
C MET A 414 0.08 11.43 21.21
N LEU A 415 -0.86 11.44 22.15
CA LEU A 415 -1.89 12.48 22.25
C LEU A 415 -1.28 13.85 22.51
N SER A 416 -0.29 13.94 23.40
CA SER A 416 0.47 15.18 23.64
C SER A 416 1.16 15.69 22.37
N GLU A 417 1.88 14.83 21.66
CA GLU A 417 2.58 15.21 20.42
C GLU A 417 1.62 15.59 19.28
N LEU A 418 0.45 14.96 19.22
CA LEU A 418 -0.61 15.32 18.28
C LEU A 418 -1.22 16.70 18.60
N GLY A 419 -1.30 17.08 19.87
CA GLY A 419 -1.67 18.44 20.29
C GLY A 419 -0.72 19.50 19.73
N TYR A 420 0.60 19.30 19.93
CA TYR A 420 1.62 20.18 19.34
C TYR A 420 1.57 20.18 17.81
N TRP A 421 1.35 19.03 17.18
CA TRP A 421 1.22 18.98 15.72
C TRP A 421 0.02 19.78 15.22
N LYS A 422 -1.12 19.71 15.91
CA LYS A 422 -2.32 20.49 15.58
C LYS A 422 -2.03 22.00 15.60
N GLU A 423 -1.43 22.51 16.67
CA GLU A 423 -1.08 23.95 16.79
C GLU A 423 -0.20 24.41 15.62
N ARG A 424 0.77 23.57 15.21
CA ARG A 424 1.58 23.85 14.01
C ARG A 424 0.77 23.86 12.71
N MET A 425 -0.27 23.04 12.61
CA MET A 425 -1.12 23.01 11.41
C MET A 425 -2.04 24.22 11.35
N GLU A 426 -2.59 24.69 12.47
CA GLU A 426 -3.38 25.93 12.53
C GLU A 426 -2.58 27.10 11.93
N TYR A 427 -1.33 27.29 12.36
CA TYR A 427 -0.45 28.32 11.79
C TYR A 427 -0.23 28.19 10.27
N LYS A 428 -0.09 26.96 9.76
CA LYS A 428 0.12 26.70 8.32
C LYS A 428 -1.12 26.93 7.46
N PHE A 429 -2.32 26.94 8.05
CA PHE A 429 -3.56 27.22 7.33
C PHE A 429 -4.00 28.69 7.45
N ASP A 430 -3.50 29.42 8.46
CA ASP A 430 -3.73 30.86 8.64
C ASP A 430 -2.78 31.75 7.81
N THR A 431 -1.71 31.17 7.27
CA THR A 431 -0.71 31.81 6.40
C THR A 431 -0.81 31.30 4.98
#